data_AF-A0A1R4KWN8-F1
#
_entry.id   AF-A0A1R4KWN8-F1
#
_cell.length_a   1.000
_cell.length_b   1.000
_cell.length_c   1.000
_cell.angle_alpha   90.00
_cell.angle_beta   90.00
_cell.angle_gamma   90.00
#
_symmetry.space_group_name_H-M   'P 1'
#
loop_
_entity.id
_entity.type
_entity.pdbx_description
1 polymer ?
#
loop_
_entity_poly.entity_id
_entity_poly.type
_entity_poly.pdbx_seq_one_letter_code
_entity_poly.pdbx_strand_id
1 'polypeptide(L)'
;MKPKTIIFALISALVLIILFNNKEEASFWLFGEIRTSKLLILGIFFLLGVTTGGILFRRKKGRPKDYSINNSSDVDGQTDPLDPTDPQQLSEEDKKFLGR
;
A
#
# COMPACT_ATOMS: atom_id res chain seq x y z
N MET A 1 17.09 10.35 18.59
CA MET A 1 15.85 10.93 18.01
C MET A 1 16.23 11.72 16.77
N LYS A 2 15.45 11.66 15.69
CA LYS A 2 15.75 12.44 14.48
C LYS A 2 15.32 13.91 14.72
N PRO A 3 16.02 14.92 14.18
CA PRO A 3 15.66 16.34 14.39
C PRO A 3 14.20 16.65 14.07
N LYS A 4 13.68 15.98 13.02
CA LYS A 4 12.26 16.04 12.63
C LYS A 4 11.28 15.66 13.75
N THR A 5 11.65 14.75 14.65
CA THR A 5 10.79 14.34 15.79
C THR A 5 10.65 15.46 16.80
N ILE A 6 11.74 16.20 17.08
CA ILE A 6 11.73 17.32 18.02
C ILE A 6 10.89 18.47 17.46
N ILE A 7 11.04 18.77 16.15
CA ILE A 7 10.22 19.80 15.48
C ILE A 7 8.74 19.45 15.55
N PHE A 8 8.37 18.20 15.25
CA PHE A 8 6.99 17.73 15.36
C PHE A 8 6.45 17.83 16.79
N ALA A 9 7.25 17.46 17.79
CA ALA A 9 6.87 17.58 19.19
C ALA A 9 6.59 19.04 19.57
N LEU A 10 7.43 19.97 19.12
CA LEU A 10 7.30 21.40 19.41
C LEU A 10 6.04 22.00 18.76
N ILE A 11 5.78 21.66 17.49
CA ILE A 11 4.55 22.06 16.79
C ILE A 11 3.32 21.48 17.49
N SER A 12 3.35 20.19 17.85
CA SER A 12 2.23 19.54 18.54
C SER A 12 1.92 20.17 19.90
N ALA A 13 2.95 20.53 20.67
CA ALA A 13 2.78 21.21 21.94
C ALA A 13 2.14 22.60 21.76
N LEU A 14 2.57 23.37 20.76
CA LEU A 14 1.99 24.67 20.46
C LEU A 14 0.51 24.55 20.06
N VAL A 15 0.17 23.59 19.20
CA VAL A 15 -1.21 23.29 18.81
C VAL A 15 -2.06 22.95 20.04
N LEU A 16 -1.58 22.06 20.92
CA LEU A 16 -2.30 21.70 22.15
C LEU A 16 -2.55 22.91 23.05
N ILE A 17 -1.53 23.76 23.24
CA ILE A 17 -1.69 24.99 24.05
C ILE A 17 -2.79 25.88 23.46
N ILE A 18 -2.81 26.08 22.14
CA ILE A 18 -3.84 26.90 21.47
C ILE A 18 -5.23 26.28 21.65
N LEU A 19 -5.35 24.96 21.50
CA LEU A 19 -6.62 24.24 21.65
C LEU A 19 -7.18 24.35 23.08
N PHE A 20 -6.32 24.23 24.10
CA PHE A 20 -6.72 24.30 25.51
C PHE A 20 -6.93 25.73 26.01
N ASN A 21 -6.22 26.72 25.46
CA ASN A 21 -6.39 28.13 25.85
C ASN A 21 -7.66 28.75 25.23
N ASN A 22 -8.31 28.08 24.29
CA ASN A 22 -9.57 28.56 23.73
C ASN A 22 -10.72 28.35 24.72
N LYS A 23 -11.30 29.47 25.19
CA LYS A 23 -12.41 29.51 26.16
C LYS A 23 -13.79 29.40 25.52
N GLU A 24 -13.89 29.19 24.21
CA GLU A 24 -15.19 29.05 23.57
C GLU A 24 -15.76 27.66 23.81
N GLU A 25 -16.67 27.57 24.76
CA GLU A 25 -17.37 26.34 25.10
C GLU A 25 -18.48 26.03 24.08
N ALA A 26 -18.66 24.76 23.77
CA ALA A 26 -19.82 24.21 23.11
C ALA A 26 -20.35 23.01 23.89
N SER A 27 -21.66 22.87 23.93
CA SER A 27 -22.32 21.65 24.39
C SER A 27 -22.10 20.56 23.35
N PHE A 28 -21.34 19.54 23.71
CA PHE A 28 -21.17 18.35 22.90
C PHE A 28 -22.12 17.26 23.39
N TRP A 29 -22.75 16.48 22.52
CA TRP A 29 -23.78 15.49 22.90
C TRP A 29 -23.25 14.05 23.01
N LEU A 30 -22.12 13.72 22.37
CA LEU A 30 -21.63 12.34 22.21
C LEU A 30 -21.31 11.62 23.54
N PHE A 31 -21.12 12.37 24.64
CA PHE A 31 -20.83 11.83 25.98
C PHE A 31 -21.78 12.39 27.06
N GLY A 32 -23.01 12.79 26.68
CA GLY A 32 -23.88 13.64 27.50
C GLY A 32 -23.58 15.12 27.30
N GLU A 33 -24.31 16.04 27.93
CA GLU A 33 -24.14 17.49 27.74
C GLU A 33 -22.89 18.03 28.44
N ILE A 34 -21.73 17.83 27.81
CA ILE A 34 -20.44 18.29 28.32
C ILE A 34 -20.05 19.58 27.60
N ARG A 35 -19.69 20.60 28.38
CA ARG A 35 -19.12 21.84 27.86
C ARG A 35 -17.63 21.65 27.63
N THR A 36 -17.22 21.64 26.36
CA THR A 36 -15.80 21.52 25.96
C THR A 36 -15.47 22.55 24.91
N SER A 37 -14.18 22.81 24.64
CA SER A 37 -13.83 23.87 23.69
C SER A 37 -14.15 23.47 22.25
N LYS A 38 -14.75 24.40 21.48
CA LYS A 38 -15.11 24.19 20.06
C LYS A 38 -13.91 23.78 19.22
N LEU A 39 -12.75 24.40 19.47
CA LEU A 39 -11.52 24.11 18.75
C LEU A 39 -10.98 22.70 19.07
N LEU A 40 -11.15 22.20 20.29
CA LEU A 40 -10.74 20.85 20.64
C LEU A 40 -11.60 19.81 19.91
N ILE A 41 -12.91 20.01 19.89
CA ILE A 41 -13.84 19.17 19.13
C ILE A 41 -13.45 19.18 17.64
N LEU A 42 -13.31 20.37 17.04
CA LEU A 42 -12.93 20.51 15.64
C LEU A 42 -11.58 19.86 15.32
N GLY A 43 -10.58 20.05 16.19
CA GLY A 43 -9.25 19.49 16.04
C GLY A 43 -9.23 17.97 16.06
N ILE A 44 -9.99 17.35 16.98
CA ILE A 44 -10.10 15.88 17.07
C ILE A 44 -10.80 15.32 15.83
N PHE A 45 -11.94 15.89 15.42
CA PHE A 45 -12.66 15.45 14.23
C PHE A 45 -11.86 15.65 12.95
N PHE A 46 -11.13 16.77 12.85
CA PHE A 46 -10.21 17.01 11.75
C PHE A 46 -9.12 15.94 11.70
N LEU A 47 -8.48 15.63 12.84
CA LEU A 47 -7.43 14.61 12.90
C LEU A 47 -7.98 13.22 12.56
N LEU A 48 -9.17 12.87 13.04
CA LEU A 48 -9.87 11.62 12.70
C LEU A 48 -10.20 11.56 11.20
N GLY A 49 -10.67 12.66 10.61
CA GLY A 49 -10.94 12.76 9.18
C GLY A 49 -9.67 12.61 8.33
N VAL A 50 -8.59 13.29 8.71
CA VAL A 50 -7.29 13.21 8.01
C VAL A 50 -6.67 11.82 8.15
N THR A 51 -6.73 11.21 9.33
CA THR A 51 -6.21 9.85 9.54
C THR A 51 -7.04 8.80 8.80
N THR A 52 -8.36 8.85 8.91
CA THR A 52 -9.26 7.93 8.21
C THR A 52 -9.15 8.09 6.70
N GLY A 53 -9.21 9.33 6.20
CA GLY A 53 -9.00 9.65 4.78
C GLY A 53 -7.62 9.23 4.32
N GLY A 54 -6.57 9.55 5.07
CA GLY A 54 -5.20 9.14 4.77
C GLY A 54 -5.04 7.62 4.69
N ILE A 55 -5.68 6.85 5.58
CA ILE A 55 -5.66 5.38 5.54
C ILE A 55 -6.45 4.85 4.34
N LEU A 56 -7.63 5.40 4.06
CA LEU A 56 -8.48 4.96 2.95
C LEU A 56 -7.88 5.29 1.57
N PHE A 57 -7.31 6.49 1.43
CA PHE A 57 -6.64 6.96 0.21
C PHE A 57 -5.20 6.47 0.08
N ARG A 58 -4.61 5.86 1.13
CA ARG A 58 -3.39 5.06 1.03
C ARG A 58 -3.72 3.75 0.32
N ARG A 59 -4.12 3.86 -0.96
CA ARG A 59 -4.11 2.74 -1.90
C ARG A 59 -2.74 2.09 -1.78
N LYS A 60 -2.72 0.80 -1.46
CA LYS A 60 -1.52 -0.02 -1.57
C LYS A 60 -0.99 0.24 -2.99
N LYS A 61 0.25 0.75 -3.12
CA LYS A 61 0.98 0.64 -4.40
C LYS A 61 0.78 -0.81 -4.80
N GLY A 62 -0.02 -1.04 -5.84
CA GLY A 62 -0.22 -2.37 -6.37
C GLY A 62 1.18 -2.91 -6.56
N ARG A 63 1.46 -4.09 -6.00
CA ARG A 63 2.65 -4.82 -6.42
C ARG A 63 2.64 -4.76 -7.94
N PRO A 64 3.76 -4.42 -8.61
CA PRO A 64 3.83 -4.69 -10.04
C PRO A 64 3.30 -6.11 -10.20
N LYS A 65 2.29 -6.28 -11.04
CA LYS A 65 1.90 -7.62 -11.45
C LYS A 65 3.15 -8.11 -12.16
N ASP A 66 4.00 -8.83 -11.44
CA ASP A 66 5.03 -9.64 -12.07
C ASP A 66 4.21 -10.58 -12.94
N TYR A 67 4.17 -10.28 -14.23
CA TYR A 67 3.66 -11.19 -15.23
C TYR A 67 4.63 -12.38 -15.18
N SER A 68 4.35 -13.31 -14.28
CA SER A 68 5.03 -14.58 -14.20
C SER A 68 4.66 -15.33 -15.47
N ILE A 69 5.57 -15.32 -16.45
CA ILE A 69 5.55 -16.26 -17.57
C ILE A 69 5.89 -17.61 -16.93
N ASN A 70 4.89 -18.25 -16.31
CA ASN A 70 5.00 -19.63 -15.85
C ASN A 70 4.89 -20.55 -17.07
N ASN A 71 5.99 -20.67 -17.81
CA ASN A 71 6.36 -21.92 -18.45
C ASN A 71 7.54 -22.48 -17.66
N SER A 72 7.25 -22.96 -16.46
CA SER A 72 8.13 -23.87 -15.74
C SER A 72 7.37 -25.19 -15.65
N SER A 73 7.48 -25.97 -16.72
CA SER A 73 7.19 -27.40 -16.69
C SER A 73 8.13 -28.01 -15.67
N ASP A 74 7.57 -28.56 -14.59
CA ASP A 74 8.34 -29.34 -13.65
C ASP A 74 8.95 -30.57 -14.34
N VAL A 75 10.16 -30.86 -13.89
CA VAL A 75 11.13 -31.85 -14.32
C VAL A 75 10.61 -33.28 -14.18
N ASP A 76 10.76 -34.11 -15.21
CA ASP A 76 11.19 -35.50 -15.02
C ASP A 76 11.99 -36.01 -16.22
N GLY A 77 13.11 -36.69 -15.96
CA GLY A 77 13.84 -37.46 -16.97
C GLY A 77 14.95 -36.75 -17.73
N GLN A 78 16.15 -36.77 -17.15
CA GLN A 78 17.44 -37.07 -17.80
C GLN A 78 17.42 -37.29 -19.33
N THR A 79 18.10 -36.43 -20.10
CA THR A 79 19.03 -36.78 -21.20
C THR A 79 19.54 -35.51 -21.88
N ASP A 80 20.87 -35.34 -21.92
CA ASP A 80 21.75 -34.63 -22.87
C ASP A 80 21.31 -33.28 -23.50
N PRO A 81 22.26 -32.36 -23.80
CA PRO A 81 21.93 -31.10 -24.45
C PRO A 81 21.45 -31.37 -25.88
N LEU A 82 20.14 -31.45 -26.07
CA LEU A 82 19.49 -31.62 -27.35
C LEU A 82 19.75 -30.37 -28.20
N ASP A 83 20.53 -30.55 -29.26
CA ASP A 83 20.76 -29.55 -30.28
C ASP A 83 19.42 -29.27 -30.99
N PRO A 84 18.87 -28.04 -30.91
CA PRO A 84 17.57 -27.69 -31.51
C PRO A 84 17.57 -27.74 -33.05
N THR A 85 18.70 -28.07 -33.67
CA THR A 85 18.87 -28.19 -35.11
C THR A 85 18.73 -29.63 -35.63
N ASP A 86 18.53 -30.62 -34.76
CA ASP A 86 18.44 -32.04 -35.14
C ASP A 86 17.06 -32.39 -35.75
N PRO A 87 16.98 -32.69 -37.06
CA PRO A 87 15.72 -33.00 -37.74
C PRO A 87 15.07 -34.31 -37.27
N GLN A 88 15.77 -35.16 -36.52
CA GLN A 88 15.20 -36.40 -35.98
C GLN A 88 14.20 -36.16 -34.84
N GLN A 89 14.26 -35.00 -34.19
CA GLN A 89 13.41 -34.64 -33.05
C GLN A 89 12.10 -33.95 -33.43
N LEU A 90 11.88 -33.73 -34.73
CA LEU A 90 10.63 -33.18 -35.24
C LEU A 90 9.54 -34.26 -35.29
N SER A 91 8.29 -33.85 -35.06
CA SER A 91 7.15 -34.74 -35.30
C SER A 91 7.07 -35.10 -36.79
N GLU A 92 6.49 -36.26 -37.12
CA GLU A 92 6.29 -36.69 -38.52
C GLU A 92 5.48 -35.65 -39.34
N GLU A 93 4.62 -34.90 -38.66
CA GLU A 93 3.82 -33.82 -39.25
C GLU A 93 4.70 -32.60 -39.60
N ASP A 94 5.66 -32.24 -38.74
CA ASP A 94 6.58 -31.13 -38.96
C ASP A 94 7.61 -31.44 -40.06
N LYS A 95 8.08 -32.70 -40.15
CA LYS A 95 9.00 -33.14 -41.21
C LYS A 95 8.36 -32.98 -42.59
N LYS A 96 7.09 -33.38 -42.72
CA LYS A 96 6.29 -33.24 -43.94
C LYS A 96 6.16 -31.78 -44.38
N PHE A 97 6.06 -30.84 -43.45
CA PHE A 97 5.97 -29.40 -43.74
C PHE A 97 7.27 -28.83 -44.31
N LEU A 98 8.42 -29.35 -43.88
CA LEU A 98 9.73 -28.94 -44.36
C LEU A 98 10.15 -29.62 -45.68
N GLY A 99 9.33 -30.55 -46.19
CA GLY A 99 9.60 -31.27 -47.43
C GLY A 99 10.81 -32.20 -47.35
N ARG A 100 11.13 -32.68 -46.14
CA ARG A 100 12.18 -33.69 -45.86
C ARG A 100 11.58 -35.03 -45.48
#